data_AF-A0A1F3A1Q4-F1
#
_entry.id   AF-A0A1F3A1Q4-F1
#
_cell.length_a   1.000
_cell.length_b   1.000
_cell.length_c   1.000
_cell.angle_alpha   90.00
_cell.angle_beta   90.00
_cell.angle_gamma   90.00
#
_symmetry.space_group_name_H-M   'P 1'
#
loop_
_entity.id
_entity.type
_entity.pdbx_description
1 polymer ?
#
loop_
_entity_poly.entity_id
_entity_poly.type
_entity_poly.pdbx_seq_one_letter_code
_entity_poly.pdbx_strand_id
1 'polypeptide(L)'
;MSEQWIETAYTVSTWILPAILAITLHEAAHGVVAYRCGDPTAWQLGRVTLNPLKHIDPFGTILLPGLLLLLRVPFVFGYARPVPVDFQALRNPRRDMIWVAVAGPATNILMAVAAGFLAHLVVFLPAVVGQWSLLNLENAIAINVVLAVFNMIPLPPLDGGRVAVGLLPDVLAAPLARLEPYGMAILLGLLFILPMVGDQLGMNLDIVGWLLTRPVGLGIDFILRITGNA
;
A
#
# COMPACT_ATOMS: atom_id res chain seq x y z
N MET A 1 -17.08 -11.68 28.67
CA MET A 1 -16.20 -12.35 27.68
C MET A 1 -16.78 -12.32 26.26
N SER A 2 -18.08 -12.57 26.04
CA SER A 2 -18.70 -12.53 24.70
C SER A 2 -18.67 -11.14 24.03
N GLU A 3 -18.94 -10.06 24.77
CA GLU A 3 -19.01 -8.70 24.21
C GLU A 3 -17.66 -8.20 23.67
N GLN A 4 -16.57 -8.46 24.40
CA GLN A 4 -15.22 -8.09 23.97
C GLN A 4 -14.82 -8.76 22.64
N TRP A 5 -15.23 -10.02 22.41
CA TRP A 5 -14.96 -10.70 21.14
C TRP A 5 -15.75 -10.11 19.98
N ILE A 6 -16.99 -9.66 20.23
CA ILE A 6 -17.82 -8.99 19.23
C ILE A 6 -17.21 -7.64 18.85
N GLU A 7 -16.82 -6.82 19.83
CA GLU A 7 -16.15 -5.53 19.58
C GLU A 7 -14.83 -5.70 18.84
N THR A 8 -14.05 -6.71 19.22
CA THR A 8 -12.79 -7.03 18.54
C THR A 8 -13.05 -7.45 17.10
N ALA A 9 -14.00 -8.35 16.87
CA ALA A 9 -14.37 -8.80 15.52
C ALA A 9 -14.91 -7.66 14.65
N TYR A 10 -15.74 -6.78 15.24
CA TYR A 10 -16.24 -5.58 14.60
C TYR A 10 -15.09 -4.67 14.17
N THR A 11 -14.20 -4.31 15.08
CA THR A 11 -13.03 -3.47 14.79
C THR A 11 -12.14 -4.09 13.72
N VAL A 12 -11.78 -5.37 13.89
CA VAL A 12 -10.95 -6.11 12.94
C VAL A 12 -11.57 -6.11 11.55
N SER A 13 -12.89 -6.32 11.44
CA SER A 13 -13.58 -6.32 10.14
C SER A 13 -13.47 -4.97 9.42
N THR A 14 -13.57 -3.85 10.14
CA THR A 14 -13.49 -2.50 9.56
C THR A 14 -12.11 -2.14 9.01
N TRP A 15 -11.05 -2.83 9.45
CA TRP A 15 -9.68 -2.60 8.99
C TRP A 15 -9.22 -3.63 7.96
N ILE A 16 -9.49 -4.92 8.20
CA ILE A 16 -8.99 -6.01 7.36
C ILE A 16 -9.67 -6.00 5.98
N LEU A 17 -10.98 -5.81 5.90
CA LEU A 17 -11.70 -5.82 4.63
C LEU A 17 -11.17 -4.77 3.64
N PRO A 18 -11.07 -3.47 4.01
CA PRO A 18 -10.52 -2.48 3.10
C PRO A 18 -9.03 -2.72 2.80
N ALA A 19 -8.23 -3.18 3.76
CA ALA A 19 -6.81 -3.46 3.54
C ALA A 19 -6.58 -4.58 2.52
N ILE A 20 -7.30 -5.69 2.67
CA ILE A 20 -7.22 -6.82 1.75
C ILE A 20 -7.62 -6.40 0.34
N LEU A 21 -8.71 -5.64 0.21
CA LEU A 21 -9.18 -5.17 -1.09
C LEU A 21 -8.17 -4.22 -1.73
N ALA A 22 -7.61 -3.27 -0.97
CA ALA A 22 -6.61 -2.32 -1.45
C ALA A 22 -5.38 -3.03 -2.00
N ILE A 23 -4.78 -3.93 -1.22
CA ILE A 23 -3.58 -4.67 -1.65
C ILE A 23 -3.88 -5.56 -2.87
N THR A 24 -5.02 -6.26 -2.86
CA THR A 24 -5.38 -7.17 -3.95
C THR A 24 -5.58 -6.43 -5.27
N LEU A 25 -6.27 -5.29 -5.25
CA LEU A 25 -6.50 -4.48 -6.45
C LEU A 25 -5.23 -3.76 -6.92
N HIS A 26 -4.39 -3.30 -5.99
CA HIS A 26 -3.06 -2.75 -6.27
C HIS A 26 -2.19 -3.74 -7.07
N GLU A 27 -2.04 -4.95 -6.55
CA GLU A 27 -1.24 -6.01 -7.17
C GLU A 27 -1.84 -6.48 -8.51
N ALA A 28 -3.17 -6.63 -8.56
CA ALA A 28 -3.86 -6.96 -9.80
C ALA A 28 -3.63 -5.87 -10.88
N ALA A 29 -3.60 -4.59 -10.49
CA ALA A 29 -3.36 -3.50 -11.42
C ALA A 29 -1.96 -3.56 -12.05
N HIS A 30 -0.91 -3.85 -11.27
CA HIS A 30 0.43 -4.08 -11.81
C HIS A 30 0.42 -5.17 -12.88
N GLY A 31 -0.18 -6.32 -12.58
CA GLY A 31 -0.24 -7.44 -13.52
C GLY A 31 -1.05 -7.14 -14.79
N VAL A 32 -2.18 -6.41 -14.68
CA VAL A 32 -2.96 -5.98 -15.85
C VAL A 32 -2.17 -5.03 -16.74
N VAL A 33 -1.47 -4.06 -16.14
CA VAL A 33 -0.67 -3.10 -16.91
C VAL A 33 0.56 -3.77 -17.52
N ALA A 34 1.24 -4.65 -16.79
CA ALA A 34 2.37 -5.44 -17.31
C ALA A 34 1.96 -6.25 -18.55
N TYR A 35 0.82 -6.95 -18.47
CA TYR A 35 0.25 -7.69 -19.60
C TYR A 35 -0.01 -6.79 -20.81
N ARG A 36 -0.60 -5.61 -20.60
CA ARG A 36 -0.85 -4.63 -21.68
C ARG A 36 0.44 -4.07 -22.29
N CYS A 37 1.50 -3.96 -21.48
CA CYS A 37 2.83 -3.51 -21.90
C CYS A 37 3.68 -4.62 -22.53
N GLY A 38 3.23 -5.88 -22.53
CA GLY A 38 3.85 -6.98 -23.25
C GLY A 38 4.39 -8.12 -22.39
N ASP A 39 4.34 -8.01 -21.06
CA ASP A 39 4.77 -9.06 -20.14
C ASP A 39 3.59 -9.97 -19.71
N PRO A 40 3.49 -11.21 -20.20
CA PRO A 40 2.42 -12.12 -19.84
C PRO A 40 2.67 -12.90 -18.54
N THR A 41 3.81 -12.71 -17.86
CA THR A 41 4.27 -13.55 -16.73
C THR A 41 3.22 -13.67 -15.62
N ALA A 42 2.76 -12.54 -15.07
CA ALA A 42 1.74 -12.51 -14.03
C ALA A 42 0.44 -13.21 -14.45
N TRP A 43 0.04 -13.02 -15.71
CA TRP A 43 -1.20 -13.56 -16.26
C TRP A 43 -1.12 -15.08 -16.42
N GLN A 44 -0.03 -15.58 -17.01
CA GLN A 44 0.22 -17.01 -17.20
C GLN A 44 0.34 -17.76 -15.87
N LEU A 45 0.92 -17.13 -14.85
CA LEU A 45 1.00 -17.67 -13.49
C LEU A 45 -0.34 -17.58 -12.72
N GLY A 46 -1.39 -17.02 -13.31
CA GLY A 46 -2.71 -16.85 -12.68
C GLY A 46 -2.66 -15.95 -11.44
N ARG A 47 -1.72 -15.00 -11.41
CA ARG A 47 -1.51 -14.02 -10.33
C ARG A 47 -2.29 -12.71 -10.55
N VAL A 48 -2.77 -12.45 -11.77
CA VAL A 48 -3.73 -11.37 -12.03
C VAL A 48 -5.12 -11.81 -11.55
N THR A 49 -5.44 -11.52 -10.29
CA THR A 49 -6.62 -12.07 -9.64
C THR A 49 -7.13 -11.19 -8.51
N LEU A 50 -8.45 -11.18 -8.34
CA LEU A 50 -9.15 -10.56 -7.21
C LEU A 50 -9.19 -11.46 -5.97
N ASN A 51 -8.59 -12.65 -6.04
CA ASN A 51 -8.53 -13.55 -4.89
C ASN A 51 -7.37 -13.12 -3.96
N PRO A 52 -7.65 -12.59 -2.76
CA PRO A 52 -6.63 -12.09 -1.85
C PRO A 52 -5.67 -13.18 -1.37
N LEU A 53 -6.14 -14.44 -1.30
CA LEU A 53 -5.32 -15.57 -0.85
C LEU A 53 -4.10 -15.81 -1.75
N LYS A 54 -4.15 -15.37 -3.01
CA LYS A 54 -3.03 -15.50 -3.96
C LYS A 54 -1.95 -14.43 -3.77
N HIS A 55 -2.20 -13.44 -2.93
CA HIS A 55 -1.29 -12.32 -2.63
C HIS A 55 -0.75 -12.37 -1.19
N ILE A 56 -1.24 -13.28 -0.34
CA ILE A 56 -0.74 -13.44 1.02
C ILE A 56 0.69 -13.97 0.98
N ASP A 57 1.57 -13.31 1.73
CA ASP A 57 2.87 -13.87 2.10
C ASP A 57 2.84 -14.28 3.59
N PRO A 58 3.02 -15.56 3.95
CA PRO A 58 2.94 -15.98 5.35
C PRO A 58 3.92 -15.24 6.28
N PHE A 59 5.09 -14.87 5.77
CA PHE A 59 6.04 -14.09 6.55
C PHE A 59 5.59 -12.63 6.64
N GLY A 60 5.37 -11.98 5.49
CA GLY A 60 5.06 -10.56 5.43
C GLY A 60 3.68 -10.18 5.98
N THR A 61 2.68 -11.06 5.86
CA THR A 61 1.28 -10.77 6.19
C THR A 61 0.84 -11.34 7.55
N ILE A 62 1.58 -12.32 8.11
CA ILE A 62 1.23 -12.96 9.39
C ILE A 62 2.36 -12.84 10.41
N LEU A 63 3.54 -13.35 10.07
CA LEU A 63 4.65 -13.44 11.02
C LEU A 63 5.20 -12.06 11.41
N LEU A 64 5.41 -11.18 10.43
CA LEU A 64 5.96 -9.84 10.64
C LEU A 64 4.99 -8.96 11.47
N PRO A 65 3.70 -8.79 11.11
CA PRO A 65 2.72 -8.12 11.96
C PRO A 65 2.62 -8.73 13.37
N GLY A 66 2.61 -10.06 13.49
CA GLY A 66 2.53 -10.75 14.78
C GLY A 66 3.73 -10.49 15.69
N LEU A 67 4.93 -10.46 15.13
CA LEU A 67 6.15 -10.10 15.86
C LEU A 67 6.12 -8.63 16.31
N LEU A 68 5.66 -7.72 15.45
CA LEU A 68 5.56 -6.29 15.79
C LEU A 68 4.58 -6.04 16.93
N LEU A 69 3.45 -6.75 16.94
CA LEU A 69 2.49 -6.73 18.05
C LEU A 69 3.12 -7.26 19.35
N LEU A 70 3.88 -8.36 19.28
CA LEU A 70 4.57 -8.93 20.44
C LEU A 70 5.59 -7.95 21.04
N LEU A 71 6.33 -7.25 20.17
CA LEU A 71 7.32 -6.25 20.54
C LEU A 71 6.70 -4.89 20.95
N ARG A 72 5.37 -4.77 20.92
CA ARG A 72 4.62 -3.54 21.22
C ARG A 72 5.12 -2.32 20.46
N VAL A 73 5.50 -2.53 19.21
CA VAL A 73 5.90 -1.44 18.32
C VAL A 73 4.64 -0.58 18.06
N PRO A 74 4.73 0.75 18.12
CA PRO A 74 3.57 1.63 17.96
C PRO A 74 2.92 1.55 16.56
N PHE A 75 3.58 0.86 15.61
CA PHE A 75 3.10 0.64 14.26
C PHE A 75 3.22 -0.84 13.86
N VAL A 76 2.19 -1.35 13.18
CA VAL A 76 2.14 -2.72 12.65
C VAL A 76 2.25 -2.65 11.13
N PHE A 77 3.32 -3.23 10.60
CA PHE A 77 3.61 -3.29 9.17
C PHE A 77 3.56 -4.73 8.67
N GLY A 78 3.04 -4.92 7.46
CA GLY A 78 3.11 -6.18 6.74
C GLY A 78 3.22 -5.93 5.24
N TYR A 79 3.78 -6.88 4.51
CA TYR A 79 3.84 -6.84 3.05
C TYR A 79 3.18 -8.10 2.46
N ALA A 80 2.60 -7.92 1.27
CA ALA A 80 2.05 -9.00 0.47
C ALA A 80 3.09 -9.56 -0.48
N ARG A 81 2.83 -10.76 -1.03
CA ARG A 81 3.68 -11.32 -2.08
C ARG A 81 3.39 -10.58 -3.38
N PRO A 82 4.34 -9.79 -3.91
CA PRO A 82 4.09 -8.98 -5.10
C PRO A 82 3.84 -9.86 -6.32
N VAL A 83 3.09 -9.30 -7.27
CA VAL A 83 2.88 -9.91 -8.59
C VAL A 83 4.18 -9.88 -9.39
N PRO A 84 4.62 -11.02 -9.96
CA PRO A 84 5.88 -11.04 -10.72
C PRO A 84 5.72 -10.25 -12.02
N VAL A 85 6.66 -9.33 -12.25
CA VAL A 85 6.76 -8.55 -13.48
C VAL A 85 8.15 -8.78 -14.07
N ASP A 86 8.20 -9.26 -15.32
CA ASP A 86 9.43 -9.34 -16.09
C ASP A 86 9.61 -8.06 -16.92
N PHE A 87 10.43 -7.15 -16.40
CA PHE A 87 10.72 -5.88 -17.07
C PHE A 87 11.47 -6.06 -18.40
N GLN A 88 12.09 -7.21 -18.66
CA GLN A 88 12.77 -7.51 -19.93
C GLN A 88 11.78 -7.92 -21.02
N ALA A 89 10.61 -8.44 -20.65
CA ALA A 89 9.54 -8.83 -21.57
C ALA A 89 8.68 -7.63 -22.05
N LEU A 90 8.85 -6.45 -21.45
CA LEU A 90 8.10 -5.25 -21.80
C LEU A 90 8.52 -4.70 -23.18
N ARG A 91 7.56 -4.15 -23.92
CA ARG A 91 7.80 -3.57 -25.26
C ARG A 91 8.76 -2.38 -25.23
N ASN A 92 8.62 -1.52 -24.22
CA ASN A 92 9.49 -0.37 -23.98
C ASN A 92 9.94 -0.36 -22.51
N PRO A 93 11.00 -1.11 -22.12
CA PRO A 93 11.29 -1.42 -20.72
C PRO A 93 11.29 -0.23 -19.77
N ARG A 94 11.90 0.91 -20.12
CA ARG A 94 11.92 2.10 -19.25
C ARG A 94 10.55 2.73 -19.05
N ARG A 95 9.86 3.02 -20.15
CA ARG A 95 8.57 3.69 -20.13
C ARG A 95 7.51 2.79 -19.50
N ASP A 96 7.50 1.54 -19.89
CA ASP A 96 6.50 0.58 -19.44
C ASP A 96 6.70 0.20 -17.98
N MET A 97 7.94 0.16 -17.48
CA MET A 97 8.22 0.04 -16.04
C MET A 97 7.57 1.17 -15.24
N ILE A 98 7.60 2.42 -15.73
CA ILE A 98 6.92 3.55 -15.07
C ILE A 98 5.41 3.31 -15.03
N TRP A 99 4.80 2.91 -16.16
CA TRP A 99 3.36 2.65 -16.21
C TRP A 99 2.94 1.51 -15.29
N VAL A 100 3.71 0.42 -15.27
CA VAL A 100 3.47 -0.70 -14.36
C VAL A 100 3.59 -0.22 -12.92
N ALA A 101 4.67 0.48 -12.55
CA ALA A 101 4.87 0.95 -11.18
C ALA A 101 3.78 1.94 -10.71
N VAL A 102 3.32 2.84 -11.58
CA VAL A 102 2.24 3.79 -11.23
C VAL A 102 0.87 3.11 -11.12
N ALA A 103 0.66 1.94 -11.74
CA ALA A 103 -0.63 1.27 -11.78
C ALA A 103 -1.21 0.95 -10.39
N GLY A 104 -0.38 0.45 -9.47
CA GLY A 104 -0.76 0.14 -8.10
C GLY A 104 -1.20 1.39 -7.33
N PRO A 105 -0.32 2.41 -7.15
CA PRO A 105 -0.66 3.65 -6.45
C PRO A 105 -1.84 4.39 -7.07
N ALA A 106 -1.96 4.41 -8.41
CA ALA A 106 -3.10 5.01 -9.10
C ALA A 106 -4.42 4.29 -8.76
N THR A 107 -4.40 2.94 -8.72
CA THR A 107 -5.58 2.15 -8.34
C THR A 107 -6.00 2.43 -6.91
N ASN A 108 -5.06 2.57 -5.98
CA ASN A 108 -5.36 2.93 -4.60
C ASN A 108 -6.03 4.31 -4.51
N ILE A 109 -5.49 5.33 -5.20
CA ILE A 109 -6.12 6.66 -5.21
C ILE A 109 -7.53 6.60 -5.80
N LEU A 110 -7.75 5.86 -6.89
CA LEU A 110 -9.09 5.66 -7.46
C LEU A 110 -10.05 4.98 -6.47
N MET A 111 -9.58 3.97 -5.73
CA MET A 111 -10.37 3.32 -4.69
C MET A 111 -10.71 4.25 -3.53
N ALA A 112 -9.77 5.08 -3.09
CA ALA A 112 -10.02 6.07 -2.03
C ALA A 112 -11.08 7.09 -2.47
N VAL A 113 -11.01 7.58 -3.71
CA VAL A 113 -12.03 8.47 -4.27
C VAL A 113 -13.39 7.77 -4.37
N ALA A 114 -13.42 6.53 -4.85
CA ALA A 114 -14.65 5.75 -4.89
C ALA A 114 -15.25 5.55 -3.49
N ALA A 115 -14.43 5.26 -2.48
CA ALA A 115 -14.87 5.12 -1.10
C ALA A 115 -15.51 6.42 -0.55
N GLY A 116 -14.91 7.58 -0.84
CA GLY A 116 -15.49 8.87 -0.47
C GLY A 116 -16.85 9.14 -1.13
N PHE A 117 -17.03 8.78 -2.40
CA PHE A 117 -18.35 8.89 -3.04
C PHE A 117 -19.38 7.90 -2.46
N LEU A 118 -18.96 6.66 -2.17
CA LEU A 118 -19.83 5.64 -1.57
C LEU A 118 -20.29 6.01 -0.15
N ALA A 119 -19.54 6.85 0.57
CA ALA A 119 -19.91 7.32 1.91
C ALA A 119 -21.27 8.05 1.93
N HIS A 120 -21.62 8.76 0.86
CA HIS A 120 -22.93 9.43 0.72
C HIS A 120 -24.11 8.46 0.66
N LEU A 121 -23.87 7.20 0.28
CA LEU A 121 -24.91 6.19 0.18
C LEU A 121 -25.22 5.53 1.53
N VAL A 122 -24.37 5.74 2.54
CA VAL A 122 -24.53 5.14 3.88
C VAL A 122 -25.83 5.56 4.54
N VAL A 123 -26.32 6.77 4.26
CA VAL A 123 -27.58 7.30 4.82
C VAL A 123 -28.81 6.45 4.47
N PHE A 124 -28.74 5.65 3.40
CA PHE A 124 -29.83 4.76 2.98
C PHE A 124 -29.77 3.38 3.66
N LEU A 125 -28.76 3.12 4.50
CA LEU A 125 -28.59 1.84 5.19
C LEU A 125 -29.20 1.87 6.60
N PRO A 126 -29.64 0.71 7.14
CA PRO A 126 -30.02 0.59 8.55
C PRO A 126 -28.88 1.05 9.46
N ALA A 127 -29.18 1.73 10.58
CA ALA A 127 -28.19 2.43 11.40
C ALA A 127 -26.93 1.60 11.75
N VAL A 128 -27.11 0.34 12.16
CA VAL A 128 -26.00 -0.56 12.51
C VAL A 128 -25.11 -0.87 11.30
N VAL A 129 -25.72 -1.18 10.15
CA VAL A 129 -24.99 -1.47 8.91
C VAL A 129 -24.36 -0.19 8.35
N GLY A 130 -25.05 0.94 8.48
CA GLY A 130 -24.57 2.24 8.03
C GLY A 130 -23.30 2.66 8.78
N GLN A 131 -23.31 2.59 10.12
CA GLN A 131 -22.13 2.92 10.92
C GLN A 131 -20.93 2.02 10.60
N TRP A 132 -21.15 0.72 10.49
CA TRP A 132 -20.10 -0.22 10.09
C TRP A 132 -19.56 0.06 8.69
N SER A 133 -20.44 0.38 7.74
CA SER A 133 -20.05 0.71 6.36
C SER A 133 -19.25 2.01 6.29
N LEU A 134 -19.65 3.03 7.04
CA LEU A 134 -18.93 4.30 7.11
C LEU A 134 -17.50 4.09 7.62
N LEU A 135 -17.32 3.34 8.72
CA LEU A 135 -15.98 3.03 9.25
C LEU A 135 -15.12 2.26 8.24
N ASN A 136 -15.71 1.30 7.51
CA ASN A 136 -14.99 0.60 6.44
C ASN A 136 -14.56 1.55 5.31
N LEU A 137 -15.41 2.51 4.93
CA LEU A 137 -15.12 3.47 3.87
C LEU A 137 -14.08 4.51 4.30
N GLU A 138 -14.16 5.02 5.54
CA GLU A 138 -13.14 5.90 6.12
C GLU A 138 -11.79 5.21 6.19
N ASN A 139 -11.75 3.97 6.70
CA ASN A 139 -10.54 3.16 6.71
C ASN A 139 -10.05 2.86 5.29
N ALA A 140 -10.95 2.62 4.32
CA ALA A 140 -10.58 2.43 2.92
C ALA A 140 -9.89 3.67 2.35
N ILE A 141 -10.39 4.88 2.60
CA ILE A 141 -9.73 6.13 2.18
C ILE A 141 -8.33 6.20 2.79
N ALA A 142 -8.22 6.06 4.12
CA ALA A 142 -6.95 6.18 4.82
C ALA A 142 -5.91 5.14 4.34
N ILE A 143 -6.28 3.86 4.30
CA ILE A 143 -5.39 2.76 3.89
C ILE A 143 -4.92 2.96 2.45
N ASN A 144 -5.82 3.27 1.52
CA ASN A 144 -5.45 3.43 0.12
C ASN A 144 -4.54 4.64 -0.10
N VAL A 145 -4.79 5.77 0.57
CA VAL A 145 -3.90 6.94 0.50
C VAL A 145 -2.54 6.63 1.09
N VAL A 146 -2.48 6.01 2.27
CA VAL A 146 -1.22 5.58 2.90
C VAL A 146 -0.44 4.65 1.97
N LEU A 147 -1.09 3.62 1.42
CA LEU A 147 -0.45 2.68 0.50
C LEU A 147 0.05 3.37 -0.77
N ALA A 148 -0.71 4.31 -1.33
CA ALA A 148 -0.30 5.05 -2.53
C ALA A 148 0.92 5.94 -2.24
N VAL A 149 0.90 6.72 -1.15
CA VAL A 149 2.00 7.61 -0.77
C VAL A 149 3.25 6.80 -0.41
N PHE A 150 3.09 5.75 0.40
CA PHE A 150 4.20 4.88 0.81
C PHE A 150 4.86 4.21 -0.39
N ASN A 151 4.09 3.60 -1.29
CA ASN A 151 4.66 2.97 -2.48
C ASN A 151 5.30 3.98 -3.42
N MET A 152 4.95 5.27 -3.37
CA MET A 152 5.59 6.32 -4.17
C MET A 152 6.87 6.90 -3.56
N ILE A 153 7.36 6.40 -2.42
CA ILE A 153 8.69 6.71 -1.92
C ILE A 153 9.73 6.24 -2.96
N PRO A 154 10.72 7.07 -3.36
CA PRO A 154 11.68 6.76 -4.41
C PRO A 154 12.80 5.81 -3.93
N LEU A 155 12.41 4.64 -3.40
CA LEU A 155 13.30 3.62 -2.87
C LEU A 155 12.85 2.23 -3.36
N PRO A 156 13.60 1.57 -4.24
CA PRO A 156 13.34 0.16 -4.58
C PRO A 156 13.32 -0.70 -3.30
N PRO A 157 12.45 -1.72 -3.19
CA PRO A 157 11.58 -2.27 -4.23
C PRO A 157 10.22 -1.55 -4.40
N LEU A 158 9.99 -0.42 -3.72
CA LEU A 158 8.73 0.32 -3.83
C LEU A 158 8.54 0.87 -5.25
N ASP A 159 7.28 1.07 -5.63
CA ASP A 159 6.89 1.52 -6.98
C ASP A 159 7.54 2.85 -7.38
N GLY A 160 7.58 3.83 -6.48
CA GLY A 160 8.22 5.12 -6.66
C GLY A 160 9.71 4.98 -6.95
N GLY A 161 10.37 3.96 -6.39
CA GLY A 161 11.74 3.60 -6.72
C GLY A 161 11.87 3.17 -8.18
N ARG A 162 10.97 2.34 -8.69
CA ARG A 162 10.94 1.90 -10.09
C ARG A 162 10.56 3.03 -11.05
N VAL A 163 9.63 3.91 -10.65
CA VAL A 163 9.33 5.15 -11.37
C VAL A 163 10.59 6.01 -11.48
N ALA A 164 11.32 6.20 -10.38
CA ALA A 164 12.56 6.96 -10.37
C ALA A 164 13.63 6.33 -11.28
N VAL A 165 13.84 5.00 -11.23
CA VAL A 165 14.76 4.30 -12.15
C VAL A 165 14.36 4.51 -13.62
N GLY A 166 13.07 4.53 -13.94
CA GLY A 166 12.59 4.74 -15.30
C GLY A 166 12.75 6.18 -15.82
N LEU A 167 12.66 7.17 -14.93
CA LEU A 167 12.77 8.59 -15.26
C LEU A 167 14.21 9.11 -15.30
N LEU A 168 15.08 8.55 -14.45
CA LEU A 168 16.45 9.03 -14.29
C LEU A 168 17.34 8.64 -15.50
N PRO A 169 18.37 9.44 -15.82
CA PRO A 169 19.40 9.04 -16.78
C PRO A 169 20.18 7.83 -16.23
N ASP A 170 20.76 7.03 -17.13
CA ASP A 170 21.49 5.79 -16.82
C ASP A 170 22.47 5.89 -15.66
N VAL A 171 23.21 7.00 -15.59
CA VAL A 171 24.22 7.26 -14.57
C VAL A 171 23.63 7.28 -13.15
N LEU A 172 22.37 7.72 -13.01
CA LEU A 172 21.63 7.79 -11.74
C LEU A 172 20.69 6.59 -11.55
N ALA A 173 20.12 6.08 -12.64
CA ALA A 173 19.22 4.92 -12.61
C ALA A 173 19.95 3.64 -12.20
N ALA A 174 21.16 3.40 -12.72
CA ALA A 174 21.94 2.21 -12.42
C ALA A 174 22.29 2.03 -10.92
N PRO A 175 22.82 3.03 -10.19
CA PRO A 175 23.07 2.88 -8.76
C PRO A 175 21.77 2.73 -7.96
N LEU A 176 20.69 3.41 -8.34
CA LEU A 176 19.40 3.27 -7.67
C LEU A 176 18.82 1.85 -7.83
N ALA A 177 18.85 1.30 -9.04
CA ALA A 177 18.38 -0.06 -9.32
C ALA A 177 19.18 -1.13 -8.56
N ARG A 178 20.49 -0.90 -8.32
CA ARG A 178 21.34 -1.80 -7.52
C ARG A 178 20.92 -1.90 -6.05
N LEU A 179 20.10 -0.98 -5.55
CA LEU A 179 19.57 -1.05 -4.18
C LEU A 179 18.42 -2.05 -4.04
N GLU A 180 17.77 -2.48 -5.13
CA GLU A 180 16.55 -3.33 -5.07
C GLU A 180 16.71 -4.59 -4.19
N PRO A 181 17.81 -5.37 -4.26
CA PRO A 181 18.00 -6.54 -3.38
C PRO A 181 18.10 -6.20 -1.88
N TYR A 182 18.60 -5.01 -1.55
CA TYR A 182 18.76 -4.53 -0.17
C TYR A 182 17.58 -3.64 0.26
N GLY A 183 16.70 -3.28 -0.66
CA GLY A 183 15.69 -2.26 -0.48
C GLY A 183 14.73 -2.53 0.67
N MET A 184 14.30 -3.79 0.82
CA MET A 184 13.47 -4.19 1.96
C MET A 184 14.22 -4.03 3.29
N ALA A 185 15.49 -4.41 3.36
CA ALA A 185 16.30 -4.24 4.58
C ALA A 185 16.54 -2.75 4.89
N ILE A 186 16.78 -1.91 3.87
CA ILE A 186 16.90 -0.46 4.01
C ILE A 186 15.59 0.12 4.54
N LEU A 187 14.45 -0.27 3.96
CA LEU A 187 13.13 0.19 4.37
C LEU A 187 12.80 -0.20 5.81
N LEU A 188 13.05 -1.45 6.21
CA LEU A 188 12.89 -1.90 7.59
C LEU A 188 13.84 -1.15 8.54
N GLY A 189 15.08 -0.88 8.12
CA GLY A 189 16.01 -0.07 8.88
C GLY A 189 15.51 1.36 9.11
N LEU A 190 14.98 2.00 8.07
CA LEU A 190 14.41 3.35 8.13
C LEU A 190 13.13 3.42 8.96
N LEU A 191 12.29 2.37 8.92
CA LEU A 191 11.02 2.34 9.63
C LEU A 191 11.16 1.95 11.12
N PHE A 192 12.17 1.14 11.47
CA PHE A 192 12.29 0.58 12.82
C PHE A 192 13.59 0.97 13.53
N ILE A 193 14.74 0.68 12.90
CA ILE A 193 16.04 0.86 13.55
C ILE A 193 16.30 2.34 13.79
N LEU A 194 16.02 3.18 12.79
CA LEU A 194 16.32 4.60 12.85
C LEU A 194 15.49 5.34 13.92
N PRO A 195 14.15 5.18 14.01
CA PRO A 195 13.37 5.75 15.11
C PRO A 195 13.80 5.22 16.47
N MET A 196 14.05 3.91 16.60
CA MET A 196 14.48 3.30 17.86
C MET A 196 15.82 3.88 18.37
N VAL A 197 16.78 4.11 17.48
CA VAL A 197 18.04 4.79 17.84
C VAL A 197 17.79 6.26 18.18
N GLY A 198 16.90 6.92 17.45
CA GLY A 198 16.49 8.30 17.74
C GLY A 198 15.95 8.45 19.16
N ASP A 199 15.02 7.59 19.56
CA ASP A 199 14.41 7.60 20.89
C ASP A 199 15.45 7.43 22.01
N GLN A 200 16.45 6.56 21.82
CA GLN A 200 17.55 6.39 22.77
C GLN A 200 18.45 7.63 22.88
N LEU A 201 18.54 8.41 21.81
CA LEU A 201 19.32 9.66 21.75
C LEU A 201 18.48 10.90 22.09
N GLY A 202 17.18 10.75 22.39
CA GLY A 202 16.26 11.86 22.60
C GLY A 202 15.97 12.70 21.35
N MET A 203 16.16 12.12 20.15
CA MET A 203 15.92 12.75 18.86
C MET A 203 14.77 12.05 18.13
N ASN A 204 13.86 12.81 17.52
CA ASN A 204 12.86 12.21 16.63
C ASN A 204 13.48 11.94 15.25
N LEU A 205 13.87 10.68 15.01
CA LEU A 205 14.43 10.20 13.74
C LEU A 205 13.41 9.41 12.91
N ASP A 206 12.10 9.64 13.11
CA ASP A 206 11.05 9.04 12.27
C ASP A 206 10.94 9.75 10.91
N ILE A 207 11.96 9.56 10.07
CA ILE A 207 12.05 10.15 8.74
C ILE A 207 10.89 9.66 7.86
N VAL A 208 10.55 8.37 7.94
CA VAL A 208 9.47 7.78 7.13
C VAL A 208 8.13 8.35 7.57
N GLY A 209 7.82 8.37 8.86
CA GLY A 209 6.59 8.98 9.38
C GLY A 209 6.50 10.46 9.05
N TRP A 210 7.59 11.22 9.18
CA TRP A 210 7.63 12.62 8.75
C TRP A 210 7.34 12.78 7.26
N LEU A 211 7.94 11.93 6.42
CA LEU A 211 7.74 11.93 4.96
C LEU A 211 6.31 11.56 4.57
N LEU A 212 5.66 10.66 5.32
CA LEU A 212 4.30 10.18 5.04
C LEU A 212 3.20 11.11 5.57
N THR A 213 3.35 11.64 6.78
CA THR A 213 2.25 12.29 7.51
C THR A 213 1.65 13.45 6.73
N ARG A 214 2.50 14.31 6.15
CA ARG A 214 2.03 15.49 5.41
C ARG A 214 1.34 15.12 4.09
N PRO A 215 1.96 14.34 3.18
CA PRO A 215 1.29 13.94 1.94
C PRO A 215 0.03 13.10 2.17
N VAL A 216 0.03 12.21 3.17
CA VAL A 216 -1.17 11.41 3.51
C VAL A 216 -2.30 12.31 3.97
N GLY A 217 -2.05 13.24 4.91
CA GLY A 217 -3.07 14.18 5.38
C GLY A 217 -3.62 15.04 4.25
N LEU A 218 -2.76 15.60 3.40
CA LEU A 218 -3.19 16.37 2.23
C LEU A 218 -3.99 15.53 1.24
N GLY A 219 -3.61 14.26 1.03
CA GLY A 219 -4.32 13.34 0.15
C GLY A 219 -5.71 13.01 0.65
N ILE A 220 -5.85 12.71 1.95
CA ILE A 220 -7.15 12.45 2.59
C ILE A 220 -8.02 13.72 2.51
N ASP A 221 -7.49 14.87 2.93
CA ASP A 221 -8.23 16.14 2.89
C ASP A 221 -8.69 16.50 1.47
N PHE A 222 -7.83 16.29 0.48
CA PHE A 222 -8.16 16.51 -0.93
C PHE A 222 -9.30 15.59 -1.36
N ILE A 223 -9.24 14.30 -1.04
CA ILE A 223 -10.28 13.32 -1.39
C ILE A 223 -11.60 13.68 -0.71
N LEU A 224 -11.59 14.01 0.58
CA LEU A 224 -12.79 14.41 1.30
C LEU A 224 -13.42 15.66 0.68
N ARG A 225 -12.62 16.65 0.28
CA ARG A 225 -13.12 17.86 -0.40
C ARG A 225 -13.74 17.57 -1.76
N ILE A 226 -13.07 16.82 -2.64
CA ILE A 226 -13.60 16.54 -3.99
C ILE A 226 -14.80 15.60 -3.96
N THR A 227 -14.92 14.76 -2.92
CA THR A 227 -16.06 13.87 -2.75
C THR A 227 -17.19 14.51 -1.96
N GLY A 228 -17.01 15.70 -1.37
CA GLY A 228 -18.05 16.42 -0.61
C GLY A 228 -18.26 15.92 0.82
N ASN A 229 -17.23 15.33 1.44
CA ASN A 229 -17.22 14.82 2.81
C ASN A 229 -16.42 15.71 3.80
N ALA A 230 -16.03 16.93 3.38
CA ALA A 230 -15.24 17.88 4.16
C ALA A 230 -16.08 19.03 4.73
#